data_AF-A0A970ZU04-F1
#
_entry.id   AF-A0A970ZU04-F1
#
_cell.length_a   1.000
_cell.length_b   1.000
_cell.length_c   1.000
_cell.angle_alpha   90.00
_cell.angle_beta   90.00
_cell.angle_gamma   90.00
#
_symmetry.space_group_name_H-M   'P 1'
#
loop_
_entity.id
_entity.type
_entity.pdbx_description
1 polymer ?
#
loop_
_entity_poly.entity_id
_entity_poly.type
_entity_poly.pdbx_seq_one_letter_code
_entity_poly.pdbx_strand_id
1 'polypeptide(L)'
;MKAKYAIRLAYDGTDFCGWQTQRSVGKHANVRPAIEETIVAAIRDLCGEEVTVTGSGRTDAGVHASGQVAHFRLETEACPEKNLREGLNFRLPDCLRILRLGRVPDAFHARRTAAKQYSYYFQVGPVNLPHLQRYTMWCRHPLDGAAMEVAVRSLLGEHDFSPFASARSGAVSRVRRIDEAAVTCETV
;
A
#
# COMPACT_ATOMS: atom_id res chain seq x y z
N MET A 1 27.06 10.44 6.93
CA MET A 1 26.00 11.00 6.06
C MET A 1 24.93 9.93 5.96
N LYS A 2 23.64 10.22 6.25
CA LYS A 2 22.61 9.18 6.21
C LYS A 2 22.49 8.51 4.84
N ALA A 3 22.67 7.19 4.80
CA ALA A 3 22.39 6.39 3.63
C ALA A 3 20.87 6.28 3.40
N LYS A 4 20.44 6.30 2.13
CA LYS A 4 19.04 6.09 1.75
C LYS A 4 18.79 4.61 1.47
N TYR A 5 17.73 4.08 2.07
CA TYR A 5 17.26 2.72 1.86
C TYR A 5 15.86 2.73 1.27
N ALA A 6 15.59 1.76 0.40
CA ALA A 6 14.24 1.45 -0.06
C ALA A 6 13.83 0.07 0.44
N ILE A 7 12.56 -0.06 0.79
CA ILE A 7 11.92 -1.32 1.16
C ILE A 7 10.77 -1.61 0.20
N ARG A 8 10.62 -2.88 -0.19
CA ARG A 8 9.40 -3.42 -0.78
C ARG A 8 8.70 -4.24 0.28
N LEU A 9 7.45 -3.93 0.58
CA LEU A 9 6.70 -4.53 1.67
C LEU A 9 5.32 -5.01 1.23
N ALA A 10 4.79 -5.96 1.98
CA ALA A 10 3.44 -6.48 1.86
C ALA A 10 2.72 -6.38 3.21
N TYR A 11 1.42 -6.16 3.19
CA TYR A 11 0.60 -6.13 4.39
C TYR A 11 -0.85 -6.49 4.16
N ASP A 12 -1.43 -7.15 5.16
CA ASP A 12 -2.88 -7.20 5.35
C ASP A 12 -3.32 -5.92 6.09
N GLY A 13 -3.99 -5.02 5.35
CA GLY A 13 -4.44 -3.73 5.86
C GLY A 13 -5.67 -3.76 6.78
N THR A 14 -6.31 -4.92 7.00
CA THR A 14 -7.59 -5.05 7.72
C THR A 14 -7.58 -4.32 9.06
N ASP A 15 -6.50 -4.50 9.83
CA ASP A 15 -6.39 -4.02 11.20
C ASP A 15 -5.60 -2.70 11.32
N PHE A 16 -5.37 -2.00 10.19
CA PHE A 16 -4.70 -0.70 10.14
C PHE A 16 -5.66 0.45 9.76
N CYS A 17 -5.36 1.67 10.22
CA CYS A 17 -6.07 2.88 9.78
C CYS A 17 -5.59 3.40 8.41
N GLY A 18 -4.80 2.59 7.69
CA GLY A 18 -4.23 2.89 6.39
C GLY A 18 -2.73 3.12 6.44
N TRP A 19 -2.19 3.70 5.37
CA TRP A 19 -0.76 3.94 5.24
C TRP A 19 -0.25 5.00 6.23
N GLN A 20 -0.86 6.18 6.22
CA GLN A 20 -0.32 7.38 6.87
C GLN A 20 -0.92 7.60 8.26
N THR A 21 -0.07 7.97 9.22
CA THR A 21 -0.50 8.35 10.57
C THR A 21 -1.53 9.48 10.54
N GLN A 22 -2.66 9.26 11.20
CA GLN A 22 -3.72 10.26 11.34
C GLN A 22 -3.55 11.01 12.67
N ARG A 23 -3.08 12.27 12.62
CA ARG A 23 -2.84 13.09 13.83
C ARG A 23 -4.11 13.58 14.53
N SER A 24 -5.30 13.36 13.95
CA SER A 24 -6.55 14.02 14.36
C SER A 24 -7.48 13.19 15.25
N VAL A 25 -7.11 11.98 15.66
CA VAL A 25 -7.97 11.18 16.55
C VAL A 25 -7.45 11.34 17.97
N GLY A 26 -8.24 11.99 18.83
CA GLY A 26 -7.91 12.21 20.23
C GLY A 26 -7.56 10.89 20.95
N LYS A 27 -6.75 11.00 22.02
CA LYS A 27 -6.13 9.92 22.82
C LYS A 27 -7.09 8.88 23.45
N HIS A 28 -8.36 8.83 23.07
CA HIS A 28 -9.42 8.03 23.70
C HIS A 28 -10.18 7.10 22.75
N ALA A 29 -9.80 6.98 21.48
CA ALA A 29 -10.37 5.96 20.60
C ALA A 29 -9.43 4.75 20.51
N ASN A 30 -9.99 3.54 20.40
CA ASN A 30 -9.27 2.34 19.96
C ASN A 30 -8.79 2.54 18.50
N VAL A 31 -7.77 3.39 18.30
CA VAL A 31 -7.26 3.76 16.99
C VAL A 31 -6.36 2.63 16.50
N ARG A 32 -6.78 1.97 15.41
CA ARG A 32 -5.93 1.04 14.66
C ARG A 32 -4.62 1.75 14.25
N PRO A 33 -3.44 1.11 14.38
CA PRO A 33 -2.18 1.75 14.03
C PRO A 33 -2.10 2.06 12.53
N ALA A 34 -1.22 3.00 12.17
CA ALA A 34 -0.86 3.24 10.78
C ALA A 34 0.31 2.33 10.35
N ILE A 35 0.36 1.96 9.06
CA ILE A 35 1.50 1.19 8.53
C ILE A 35 2.81 1.98 8.68
N GLU A 36 2.80 3.27 8.34
CA GLU A 36 3.96 4.17 8.48
C GLU A 36 4.51 4.17 9.90
N GLU A 37 3.65 4.35 10.91
CA GLU A 37 4.07 4.43 12.32
C GLU A 37 4.64 3.09 12.80
N THR A 38 4.08 1.98 12.33
CA THR A 38 4.53 0.63 12.69
C THR A 38 5.94 0.38 12.16
N ILE A 39 6.22 0.84 10.92
CA ILE A 39 7.56 0.75 10.32
C ILE A 39 8.55 1.67 11.07
N VAL A 40 8.15 2.91 11.37
CA VAL A 40 9.00 3.87 12.10
C VAL A 40 9.34 3.32 13.49
N ALA A 41 8.37 2.75 14.21
CA ALA A 41 8.59 2.15 15.52
C ALA A 41 9.56 0.96 15.45
N ALA A 42 9.43 0.09 14.45
CA ALA A 42 10.35 -1.02 14.24
C ALA A 42 11.78 -0.55 13.90
N ILE A 43 11.92 0.50 13.08
CA ILE A 43 13.23 1.10 12.76
C ILE A 43 13.85 1.71 14.02
N ARG A 44 13.08 2.42 14.82
CA ARG A 44 13.56 3.00 16.07
C ARG A 44 14.01 1.93 17.06
N ASP A 45 13.24 0.85 17.20
CA ASP A 45 13.57 -0.25 18.11
C ASP A 45 14.82 -1.04 17.67
N LEU A 46 15.07 -1.16 16.36
CA LEU A 46 16.25 -1.84 15.85
C LEU A 46 17.50 -0.95 15.78
N CYS A 47 17.35 0.29 15.31
CA CYS A 47 18.46 1.18 14.95
C CYS A 47 18.64 2.35 15.93
N GLY A 48 17.70 2.58 16.84
CA GLY A 48 17.72 3.74 17.74
C GLY A 48 17.45 5.08 17.03
N GLU A 49 17.06 5.07 15.76
CA GLU A 49 16.88 6.27 14.95
C GLU A 49 15.40 6.60 14.73
N GLU A 50 15.03 7.86 14.96
CA GLU A 50 13.77 8.43 14.47
C GLU A 50 13.91 8.80 12.99
N VAL A 51 13.01 8.27 12.16
CA VAL A 51 13.06 8.41 10.70
C VAL A 51 11.73 8.87 10.12
N THR A 52 11.80 9.51 8.95
CA THR A 52 10.61 9.73 8.11
C THR A 52 10.57 8.65 7.03
N VAL A 53 9.43 7.94 6.94
CA VAL A 53 9.20 6.91 5.94
C VAL A 53 8.28 7.45 4.86
N THR A 54 8.74 7.46 3.61
CA THR A 54 7.94 7.93 2.47
C THR A 54 7.58 6.79 1.53
N GLY A 55 6.29 6.44 1.50
CA GLY A 55 5.71 5.43 0.61
C GLY A 55 5.55 5.88 -0.85
N SER A 56 5.41 4.90 -1.75
CA SER A 56 5.11 5.13 -3.17
C SER A 56 3.68 5.64 -3.37
N GLY A 57 2.74 5.15 -2.55
CA GLY A 57 1.36 5.60 -2.50
C GLY A 57 0.83 5.54 -1.07
N ARG A 58 -0.32 6.19 -0.85
CA ARG A 58 -1.11 5.99 0.36
C ARG A 58 -2.16 4.91 0.06
N THR A 59 -2.44 4.09 1.06
CA THR A 59 -3.59 3.19 1.07
C THR A 59 -4.54 3.63 2.18
N ASP A 60 -5.83 3.53 1.92
CA ASP A 60 -6.86 3.83 2.92
C ASP A 60 -6.96 2.71 3.97
N ALA A 61 -7.72 2.95 5.04
CA ALA A 61 -7.95 1.94 6.08
C ALA A 61 -8.53 0.66 5.48
N GLY A 62 -8.00 -0.50 5.88
CA GLY A 62 -8.42 -1.81 5.37
C GLY A 62 -7.76 -2.24 4.06
N VAL A 63 -7.17 -1.33 3.28
CA VAL A 63 -6.56 -1.68 1.98
C VAL A 63 -5.23 -2.41 2.19
N HIS A 64 -5.06 -3.55 1.52
CA HIS A 64 -3.84 -4.37 1.57
C HIS A 64 -2.79 -3.91 0.55
N ALA A 65 -1.58 -4.45 0.65
CA ALA A 65 -0.58 -4.35 -0.40
C ALA A 65 0.26 -5.63 -0.51
N SER A 66 0.63 -6.00 -1.74
CA SER A 66 1.54 -7.12 -2.01
C SER A 66 2.97 -6.66 -2.34
N GLY A 67 3.18 -5.36 -2.59
CA GLY A 67 4.46 -4.83 -3.05
C GLY A 67 4.59 -3.32 -2.96
N GLN A 68 4.01 -2.70 -1.92
CA GLN A 68 4.20 -1.26 -1.68
C GLN A 68 5.68 -0.96 -1.49
N VAL A 69 6.15 0.15 -2.06
CA VAL A 69 7.54 0.60 -1.90
C VAL A 69 7.58 1.77 -0.94
N ALA A 70 8.59 1.82 -0.07
CA ALA A 70 8.85 3.00 0.75
C ALA A 70 10.35 3.25 0.86
N HIS A 71 10.73 4.47 1.23
CA HIS A 71 12.13 4.80 1.50
C HIS A 71 12.28 5.64 2.76
N PHE A 72 13.45 5.53 3.37
CA PHE A 72 13.87 6.26 4.56
C PHE A 72 15.40 6.42 4.56
N ARG A 73 15.93 7.16 5.54
CA ARG A 73 17.36 7.43 5.70
C ARG A 73 17.82 6.97 7.08
N LEU A 74 18.97 6.30 7.14
CA LEU A 74 19.63 5.87 8.39
C LEU A 74 21.07 6.38 8.42
N GLU A 75 21.55 6.78 9.60
CA GLU A 75 22.98 7.02 9.87
C GLU A 75 23.75 5.69 9.96
N THR A 76 23.06 4.59 10.27
CA THR A 76 23.70 3.28 10.46
C THR A 76 24.38 2.78 9.16
N GLU A 77 25.71 2.76 9.15
CA GLU A 77 26.55 2.35 8.00
C GLU A 77 26.96 0.86 8.01
N ALA A 78 26.67 0.09 9.06
CA ALA A 78 27.39 -1.18 9.30
C ALA A 78 26.55 -2.48 9.28
N CYS A 79 25.23 -2.44 9.01
CA CYS A 79 24.42 -3.66 9.00
C CYS A 79 24.24 -4.19 7.57
N PRO A 80 24.58 -5.47 7.29
CA PRO A 80 24.18 -6.10 6.03
C PRO A 80 22.68 -5.94 5.79
N GLU A 81 22.28 -5.61 4.57
CA GLU A 81 20.88 -5.34 4.21
C GLU A 81 19.94 -6.50 4.60
N LYS A 82 20.45 -7.73 4.52
CA LYS A 82 19.76 -8.94 4.97
C LYS A 82 19.42 -8.88 6.47
N ASN A 83 20.40 -8.56 7.31
CA ASN A 83 20.23 -8.51 8.77
C ASN A 83 19.30 -7.37 9.16
N LEU A 84 19.40 -6.23 8.48
CA LEU A 84 18.47 -5.11 8.67
C LEU A 84 17.03 -5.53 8.33
N ARG A 85 16.81 -6.18 7.18
CA ARG A 85 15.50 -6.71 6.80
C ARG A 85 14.95 -7.71 7.80
N GLU A 86 15.76 -8.66 8.24
CA GLU A 86 15.37 -9.71 9.20
C GLU A 86 15.06 -9.13 10.58
N GLY A 87 15.91 -8.22 11.07
CA GLY A 87 15.70 -7.52 12.32
C GLY A 87 14.44 -6.65 12.33
N LEU A 88 14.10 -6.02 11.20
CA LEU A 88 12.84 -5.29 11.04
C LEU A 88 11.65 -6.25 11.00
N ASN A 89 11.70 -7.32 10.19
CA ASN A 89 10.61 -8.29 10.13
C ASN A 89 10.32 -8.97 11.48
N PHE A 90 11.35 -9.20 12.31
CA PHE A 90 11.19 -9.73 13.66
C PHE A 90 10.36 -8.80 14.57
N ARG A 91 10.43 -7.48 14.34
CA ARG A 91 9.72 -6.45 15.14
C ARG A 91 8.37 -6.07 14.57
N LEU A 92 8.14 -6.34 13.29
CA LEU A 92 6.87 -6.05 12.63
C LEU A 92 5.84 -7.15 12.95
N PRO A 93 4.54 -6.82 13.04
CA PRO A 93 3.49 -7.83 13.19
C PRO A 93 3.39 -8.73 11.95
N ASP A 94 2.91 -9.97 12.11
CA ASP A 94 2.81 -10.96 11.02
C ASP A 94 2.07 -10.48 9.76
N CYS A 95 1.12 -9.56 9.95
CA CYS A 95 0.38 -8.93 8.87
C CYS A 95 1.14 -7.83 8.11
N LEU A 96 2.40 -7.53 8.45
CA LEU A 96 3.23 -6.52 7.76
C LEU A 96 4.67 -7.03 7.62
N ARG A 97 5.12 -7.23 6.38
CA ARG A 97 6.40 -7.89 6.08
C ARG A 97 7.19 -7.13 5.02
N ILE A 98 8.48 -6.91 5.29
CA ILE A 98 9.46 -6.39 4.33
C ILE A 98 9.99 -7.55 3.50
N LEU A 99 9.64 -7.54 2.21
CA LEU A 99 10.03 -8.53 1.22
C LEU A 99 11.46 -8.30 0.74
N ARG A 100 11.82 -7.03 0.50
CA ARG A 100 13.16 -6.62 0.06
C ARG A 100 13.54 -5.31 0.75
N LEU A 101 14.82 -5.17 1.03
CA LEU A 101 15.44 -3.95 1.55
C LEU A 101 16.77 -3.78 0.83
N GLY A 102 17.07 -2.56 0.39
CA GLY A 102 18.38 -2.26 -0.20
C GLY A 102 18.72 -0.78 -0.19
N ARG A 103 20.01 -0.47 -0.20
CA ARG A 103 20.52 0.89 -0.36
C ARG A 103 20.18 1.39 -1.77
N VAL A 104 19.81 2.67 -1.86
CA VAL A 104 19.45 3.31 -3.12
C VAL A 104 20.19 4.64 -3.28
N PRO A 105 20.36 5.14 -4.52
CA PRO A 105 20.93 6.46 -4.75
C PRO A 105 20.15 7.57 -4.06
N ASP A 106 20.82 8.66 -3.72
CA ASP A 106 20.17 9.81 -3.06
C ASP A 106 19.06 10.47 -3.90
N ALA A 107 19.10 10.31 -5.22
CA ALA A 107 18.06 10.78 -6.12
C ALA A 107 16.77 9.95 -6.08
N PHE A 108 16.80 8.72 -5.53
CA PHE A 108 15.62 7.86 -5.49
C PHE A 108 14.49 8.46 -4.63
N HIS A 109 13.26 8.41 -5.12
CA HIS A 109 12.09 8.84 -4.36
C HIS A 109 10.88 7.94 -4.66
N ALA A 110 10.49 7.09 -3.71
CA ALA A 110 9.45 6.05 -3.89
C ALA A 110 8.17 6.57 -4.57
N ARG A 111 7.64 7.72 -4.15
CA ARG A 111 6.42 8.31 -4.73
C ARG A 111 6.51 8.72 -6.21
N ARG A 112 7.71 9.11 -6.67
CA ARG A 112 7.92 9.69 -8.00
C ARG A 112 8.42 8.65 -9.01
N THR A 113 9.08 7.61 -8.53
CA THR A 113 9.73 6.60 -9.37
C THR A 113 8.84 5.36 -9.59
N ALA A 114 7.90 5.07 -8.69
CA ALA A 114 7.11 3.84 -8.78
C ALA A 114 5.91 3.98 -9.72
N ALA A 115 5.81 3.07 -10.70
CA ALA A 115 4.54 2.69 -11.30
C ALA A 115 3.68 1.96 -10.25
N LYS A 116 2.36 1.99 -10.41
CA LYS A 116 1.41 1.43 -9.44
C LYS A 116 0.39 0.57 -10.15
N GLN A 117 0.17 -0.60 -9.58
CA GLN A 117 -0.88 -1.52 -10.00
C GLN A 117 -1.78 -1.77 -8.80
N TYR A 118 -3.08 -1.78 -9.06
CA TYR A 118 -4.11 -2.10 -8.08
C TYR A 118 -4.95 -3.25 -8.61
N SER A 119 -5.28 -4.19 -7.73
CA SER A 119 -6.17 -5.31 -8.03
C SER A 119 -7.33 -5.29 -7.04
N TYR A 120 -8.55 -5.38 -7.57
CA TYR A 120 -9.77 -5.47 -6.79
C TYR A 120 -10.39 -6.84 -7.04
N TYR A 121 -10.72 -7.54 -5.95
CA TYR A 121 -11.28 -8.89 -6.02
C TYR A 121 -12.73 -8.87 -5.58
N PHE A 122 -13.58 -9.53 -6.36
CA PHE A 122 -15.01 -9.63 -6.12
C PHE A 122 -15.39 -11.08 -5.92
N GLN A 123 -16.10 -11.38 -4.84
CA GLN A 123 -16.66 -12.70 -4.60
C GLN A 123 -18.14 -12.69 -4.99
N VAL A 124 -18.49 -13.37 -6.07
CA VAL A 124 -19.89 -13.46 -6.54
C VAL A 124 -20.54 -14.73 -6.01
N GLY A 125 -21.71 -14.61 -5.40
CA GLY A 125 -22.49 -15.78 -4.98
C GLY A 125 -23.53 -15.49 -3.90
N PRO A 126 -24.40 -16.45 -3.60
CA PRO A 126 -25.52 -16.25 -2.66
C PRO A 126 -25.07 -16.04 -1.20
N VAL A 127 -23.85 -16.43 -0.86
CA VAL A 127 -23.27 -16.40 0.50
C VAL A 127 -21.84 -15.86 0.44
N ASN A 128 -21.50 -14.97 1.38
CA ASN A 128 -20.13 -14.49 1.57
C ASN A 128 -19.28 -15.57 2.24
N LEU A 129 -18.12 -15.89 1.68
CA LEU A 129 -17.25 -16.94 2.23
C LEU A 129 -16.38 -16.33 3.34
N PRO A 130 -16.43 -16.81 4.59
CA PRO A 130 -15.75 -16.16 5.71
C PRO A 130 -14.24 -15.98 5.52
N HIS A 131 -13.57 -16.91 4.83
CA HIS A 131 -12.12 -16.86 4.60
C HIS A 131 -11.72 -15.86 3.49
N LEU A 132 -12.66 -15.40 2.66
CA LEU A 132 -12.44 -14.39 1.62
C LEU A 132 -12.89 -12.98 2.03
N GLN A 133 -13.63 -12.87 3.14
CA GLN A 133 -14.27 -11.62 3.57
C GLN A 133 -13.29 -10.45 3.78
N ARG A 134 -12.04 -10.75 4.15
CA ARG A 134 -11.00 -9.72 4.31
C ARG A 134 -10.46 -9.22 2.98
N TYR A 135 -10.45 -10.06 1.95
CA TYR A 135 -9.68 -9.83 0.72
C TYR A 135 -10.55 -9.53 -0.51
N THR A 136 -11.88 -9.68 -0.39
CA THR A 136 -12.81 -9.55 -1.50
C THR A 136 -14.02 -8.70 -1.13
N MET A 137 -14.60 -8.03 -2.13
CA MET A 137 -15.92 -7.44 -2.00
C MET A 137 -16.97 -8.49 -2.38
N TRP A 138 -17.84 -8.84 -1.45
CA TRP A 138 -18.92 -9.79 -1.73
C TRP A 138 -20.05 -9.15 -2.54
N CYS A 139 -20.42 -9.80 -3.64
CA CYS A 139 -21.52 -9.44 -4.52
C CYS A 139 -22.54 -10.58 -4.56
N ARG A 140 -23.75 -10.33 -4.03
CA ARG A 140 -24.83 -11.32 -4.06
C ARG A 140 -25.29 -11.65 -5.49
N HIS A 141 -25.33 -10.64 -6.35
CA HIS A 141 -25.84 -10.74 -7.72
C HIS A 141 -24.71 -10.99 -8.72
N PRO A 142 -24.98 -11.72 -9.82
CA PRO A 142 -24.03 -11.89 -10.91
C PRO A 142 -23.54 -10.54 -11.45
N LEU A 143 -22.25 -10.50 -11.79
CA LEU A 143 -21.63 -9.38 -12.49
C LEU A 143 -21.49 -9.74 -13.98
N ASP A 144 -21.75 -8.79 -14.86
CA ASP A 144 -21.54 -8.97 -16.29
C ASP A 144 -20.08 -8.69 -16.66
N GLY A 145 -19.30 -9.75 -16.78
CA GLY A 145 -17.87 -9.66 -17.12
C GLY A 145 -17.61 -9.01 -18.47
N ALA A 146 -18.49 -9.20 -19.46
CA ALA A 146 -18.32 -8.61 -20.80
C ALA A 146 -18.55 -7.10 -20.75
N ALA A 147 -19.60 -6.66 -20.05
CA ALA A 147 -19.85 -5.23 -19.83
C ALA A 147 -18.72 -4.57 -19.02
N MET A 148 -18.21 -5.26 -17.99
CA MET A 148 -17.07 -4.78 -17.20
C MET A 148 -15.79 -4.66 -18.03
N GLU A 149 -15.49 -5.64 -18.88
CA GLU A 149 -14.33 -5.60 -19.77
C GLU A 149 -14.39 -4.40 -20.73
N VAL A 150 -15.56 -4.14 -21.33
CA VAL A 150 -15.78 -2.95 -22.18
C VAL A 150 -15.56 -1.66 -21.37
N ALA A 151 -16.12 -1.58 -20.16
CA ALA A 151 -15.99 -0.40 -19.31
C ALA A 151 -14.53 -0.16 -18.89
N VAL A 152 -13.79 -1.19 -18.49
CA VAL A 152 -12.41 -1.06 -18.01
C VAL A 152 -11.46 -0.68 -19.14
N ARG A 153 -11.67 -1.22 -20.35
CA ARG A 153 -10.88 -0.80 -21.53
C ARG A 153 -11.05 0.68 -21.87
N SER A 154 -12.21 1.27 -21.59
CA SER A 154 -12.43 2.70 -21.83
C SER A 154 -11.56 3.61 -20.97
N LEU A 155 -10.96 3.09 -19.88
CA LEU A 155 -10.08 3.82 -18.99
C LEU A 155 -8.63 3.90 -19.49
N LEU A 156 -8.26 3.11 -20.49
CA LEU A 156 -6.90 3.08 -21.04
C LEU A 156 -6.53 4.41 -21.70
N GLY A 157 -5.27 4.80 -21.56
CA GLY A 157 -4.77 6.08 -22.08
C GLY A 157 -4.91 7.22 -21.07
N GLU A 158 -4.85 8.46 -21.57
CA GLU A 158 -4.84 9.66 -20.75
C GLU A 158 -6.24 10.28 -20.64
N HIS A 159 -6.73 10.44 -19.40
CA HIS A 159 -8.06 10.99 -19.12
C HIS A 159 -8.03 11.90 -17.90
N ASP A 160 -9.01 12.81 -17.81
CA ASP A 160 -9.30 13.54 -16.57
C ASP A 160 -10.16 12.67 -15.64
N PHE A 161 -9.55 12.17 -14.57
CA PHE A 161 -10.21 11.35 -13.56
C PHE A 161 -10.87 12.17 -12.45
N SER A 162 -11.16 13.46 -12.68
CA SER A 162 -11.90 14.30 -11.72
C SER A 162 -13.19 13.67 -11.18
N PRO A 163 -14.04 12.99 -11.99
CA PRO A 163 -15.24 12.32 -11.49
C PRO A 163 -14.97 11.17 -10.50
N PHE A 164 -13.78 10.58 -10.53
CA PHE A 164 -13.38 9.46 -9.67
C PHE A 164 -12.57 9.91 -8.45
N ALA A 165 -12.20 11.19 -8.38
CA ALA A 165 -11.42 11.71 -7.29
C ALA A 165 -12.32 12.14 -6.12
N SER A 166 -11.84 11.93 -4.89
CA SER A 166 -12.47 12.54 -3.72
C SER A 166 -12.54 14.07 -3.86
N ALA A 167 -13.65 14.67 -3.45
CA ALA A 167 -13.81 16.13 -3.39
C ALA A 167 -12.72 16.81 -2.53
N ARG A 168 -12.09 16.06 -1.60
CA ARG A 168 -10.99 16.55 -0.75
C ARG A 168 -9.60 16.36 -1.36
N SER A 169 -9.52 15.94 -2.62
CA SER A 169 -8.23 15.71 -3.30
C SER A 169 -7.51 17.03 -3.55
N GLY A 170 -6.36 17.21 -2.89
CA GLY A 170 -5.43 18.33 -3.12
C GLY A 170 -4.44 18.09 -4.27
N ALA A 171 -4.75 17.20 -5.22
CA ALA A 171 -3.90 16.96 -6.38
C ALA A 171 -3.95 18.15 -7.34
N VAL A 172 -2.78 18.63 -7.77
CA VAL A 172 -2.63 19.76 -8.71
C VAL A 172 -3.28 19.46 -10.07
N SER A 173 -3.18 18.21 -10.51
CA SER A 173 -3.86 17.71 -11.71
C SER A 173 -4.47 16.35 -11.41
N ARG A 174 -5.63 16.09 -12.01
CA ARG A 174 -6.35 14.80 -11.97
C ARG A 174 -6.29 14.05 -13.31
N VAL A 175 -5.55 14.59 -14.28
CA VAL A 175 -5.22 13.90 -15.52
C VAL A 175 -4.22 12.80 -15.25
N ARG A 176 -4.54 11.56 -15.59
CA ARG A 176 -3.66 10.39 -15.42
C ARG A 176 -3.69 9.54 -16.67
N ARG A 177 -2.61 8.79 -16.87
CA ARG A 177 -2.54 7.74 -17.88
C ARG A 177 -2.70 6.39 -17.20
N ILE A 178 -3.60 5.56 -17.72
CA ILE A 178 -3.69 4.14 -17.38
C ILE A 178 -3.04 3.35 -18.51
N ASP A 179 -1.98 2.64 -18.19
CA ASP A 179 -1.23 1.85 -19.16
C ASP A 179 -1.82 0.45 -19.35
N GLU A 180 -2.38 -0.13 -18.30
CA GLU A 180 -2.97 -1.47 -18.29
C GLU A 180 -4.25 -1.50 -17.45
N ALA A 181 -5.27 -2.19 -17.96
CA ALA A 181 -6.56 -2.36 -17.31
C ALA A 181 -7.23 -3.62 -17.89
N ALA A 182 -7.63 -4.55 -17.03
CA ALA A 182 -8.22 -5.82 -17.45
C ALA A 182 -9.20 -6.34 -16.39
N VAL A 183 -10.16 -7.15 -16.82
CA VAL A 183 -11.06 -7.91 -15.95
C VAL A 183 -10.92 -9.39 -16.25
N THR A 184 -10.76 -10.19 -15.21
CA THR A 184 -10.75 -11.66 -15.33
C THR A 184 -11.87 -12.24 -14.47
N CYS A 185 -12.57 -13.22 -15.02
CA CYS A 185 -13.58 -14.00 -14.31
C CYS A 185 -13.04 -15.41 -14.11
N GLU A 186 -12.79 -15.78 -12.87
CA GLU A 186 -12.43 -17.15 -12.51
C GLU A 186 -13.69 -17.83 -11.97
N THR A 187 -14.03 -18.98 -12.54
CA THR A 187 -15.07 -19.85 -11.98
C THR A 187 -14.34 -20.88 -11.13
N VAL A 188 -14.59 -20.85 -9.82
CA VAL A 188 -14.08 -21.86 -8.87
C VAL A 188 -15.07 -23.02 -8.81
#